data_AF-A0A093V356-F1
#
_entry.id   AF-A0A093V356-F1
#
_cell.length_a   1.000
_cell.length_b   1.000
_cell.length_c   1.000
_cell.angle_alpha   90.00
_cell.angle_beta   90.00
_cell.angle_gamma   90.00
#
_symmetry.space_group_name_H-M   'P 1'
#
loop_
_entity.id
_entity.type
_entity.pdbx_description
1 polymer ?
#
loop_
_entity_poly.entity_id
_entity_poly.type
_entity_poly.pdbx_seq_one_letter_code
_entity_poly.pdbx_strand_id
1 'polypeptide(L)'
;MKLSTFFQTFVGALALLPSSHARSFNLDTRDLTGSSCLAFGVGNCPGPGCTTLGQVCINISGGNVVVTYPTLTGGNTYTGIHVYVGLTAPTNRAPGLFPYNNVNTPQDCSIDIEGTTAQCTIPQSNFASLGCNTQLFIAAQGDVSFRGSNTGTGWGLGGCFGCSGNGCNGNCAKYWSFSTSCQCPTVTSYNPITCIVVITPAPVTATNTCNNPNPTTSTTTADSTSTCPACAAPYFCGCSS
;
A
#
# COMPACT_ATOMS: atom_id res chain seq x y z
N MET A 1 -68.20 51.13 17.48
CA MET A 1 -66.76 50.79 17.63
C MET A 1 -66.61 49.30 17.35
N LYS A 2 -65.99 48.93 16.23
CA LYS A 2 -65.65 47.55 15.87
C LYS A 2 -64.12 47.48 15.77
N LEU A 3 -63.49 46.77 16.70
CA LEU A 3 -62.05 46.56 16.73
C LEU A 3 -61.74 45.30 15.92
N SER A 4 -61.10 45.45 14.77
CA SER A 4 -60.62 44.35 13.93
C SER A 4 -59.20 44.00 14.35
N THR A 5 -58.96 42.74 14.71
CA THR A 5 -57.64 42.23 15.12
C THR A 5 -57.04 41.47 13.94
N PHE A 6 -55.92 41.98 13.41
CA PHE A 6 -55.13 41.34 12.36
C PHE A 6 -54.10 40.39 13.01
N PHE A 7 -54.19 39.09 12.71
CA PHE A 7 -53.15 38.11 13.03
C PHE A 7 -52.24 37.94 11.80
N GLN A 8 -50.97 38.32 11.91
CA GLN A 8 -49.97 38.17 10.85
C GLN A 8 -49.06 36.99 11.22
N THR A 9 -49.23 35.86 10.55
CA THR A 9 -48.42 34.65 10.74
C THR A 9 -47.10 34.80 10.00
N PHE A 10 -45.98 34.91 10.72
CA PHE A 10 -44.64 34.81 10.15
C PHE A 10 -44.31 33.34 9.88
N VAL A 11 -44.23 32.95 8.60
CA VAL A 11 -43.66 31.66 8.18
C VAL A 11 -42.15 31.86 8.04
N GLY A 12 -41.39 31.46 9.07
CA GLY A 12 -39.93 31.41 9.01
C GLY A 12 -39.48 30.26 8.11
N ALA A 13 -38.89 30.59 6.97
CA ALA A 13 -38.25 29.62 6.09
C ALA A 13 -37.01 29.04 6.78
N LEU A 14 -37.10 27.77 7.17
CA LEU A 14 -35.97 27.00 7.69
C LEU A 14 -35.01 26.73 6.52
N ALA A 15 -33.92 27.48 6.44
CA ALA A 15 -32.86 27.25 5.45
C ALA A 15 -32.21 25.89 5.75
N LEU A 16 -32.46 24.90 4.90
CA LEU A 16 -31.75 23.63 4.89
C LEU A 16 -30.28 23.92 4.59
N LEU A 17 -29.43 23.84 5.62
CA LEU A 17 -27.98 23.83 5.44
C LEU A 17 -27.61 22.64 4.53
N PRO A 18 -26.75 22.84 3.51
CA PRO A 18 -26.31 21.74 2.67
C PRO A 18 -25.63 20.69 3.55
N SER A 19 -26.10 19.45 3.41
CA SER A 19 -25.51 18.25 3.99
C SER A 19 -23.99 18.31 3.81
N SER A 20 -23.27 18.50 4.93
CA SER A 20 -21.83 18.33 4.95
C SER A 20 -21.55 16.90 4.50
N HIS A 21 -21.09 16.76 3.26
CA HIS A 21 -20.57 15.49 2.76
C HIS A 21 -19.39 15.15 3.66
N ALA A 22 -19.63 14.28 4.65
CA ALA A 22 -18.58 13.68 5.43
C ALA A 22 -17.63 13.03 4.42
N ARG A 23 -16.49 13.65 4.20
CA ARG A 23 -15.42 13.07 3.38
C ARG A 23 -14.98 11.83 4.14
N SER A 24 -15.52 10.68 3.76
CA SER A 24 -15.02 9.39 4.19
C SER A 24 -13.58 9.33 3.69
N PHE A 25 -12.62 9.53 4.59
CA PHE A 25 -11.24 9.20 4.30
C PHE A 25 -11.18 7.68 4.25
N ASN A 26 -11.35 7.12 3.05
CA ASN A 26 -11.05 5.71 2.83
C ASN A 26 -9.54 5.56 3.05
N LEU A 27 -9.20 5.01 4.22
CA LEU A 27 -7.84 4.61 4.52
C LEU A 27 -7.57 3.36 3.70
N ASP A 28 -6.91 3.53 2.56
CA ASP A 28 -6.45 2.41 1.77
C ASP A 28 -5.10 1.92 2.31
N THR A 29 -4.97 0.60 2.43
CA THR A 29 -3.68 -0.03 2.67
C THR A 29 -2.79 0.26 1.47
N ARG A 30 -1.66 0.93 1.68
CA ARG A 30 -0.66 1.04 0.63
C ARG A 30 -0.14 -0.35 0.28
N ASP A 31 0.03 -0.59 -1.01
CA ASP A 31 0.78 -1.76 -1.49
C ASP A 31 2.09 -1.86 -0.72
N LEU A 32 2.36 -3.06 -0.18
CA LEU A 32 3.67 -3.36 0.35
C LEU A 32 4.70 -3.11 -0.74
N THR A 33 5.64 -2.23 -0.45
CA THR A 33 6.83 -2.04 -1.26
C THR A 33 8.05 -2.28 -0.40
N GLY A 34 9.01 -3.03 -0.93
CA GLY A 34 10.20 -3.38 -0.17
C GLY A 34 11.11 -4.29 -0.97
N SER A 35 12.42 -4.16 -0.73
CA SER A 35 13.42 -5.04 -1.31
C SER A 35 14.46 -5.41 -0.27
N SER A 36 14.87 -6.67 -0.24
CA SER A 36 15.91 -7.17 0.67
C SER A 36 16.59 -8.40 0.08
N CYS A 37 17.92 -8.44 0.16
CA CYS A 37 18.72 -9.55 -0.34
C CYS A 37 19.52 -10.19 0.80
N LEU A 38 19.62 -11.52 0.79
CA LEU A 38 20.45 -12.28 1.72
C LEU A 38 21.43 -13.16 0.95
N ALA A 39 22.62 -13.37 1.51
CA ALA A 39 23.63 -14.22 0.91
C ALA A 39 23.11 -15.66 0.71
N PHE A 40 23.40 -16.20 -0.47
CA PHE A 40 23.09 -17.56 -0.90
C PHE A 40 24.38 -18.34 -1.09
N GLY A 41 24.43 -19.55 -0.59
CA GLY A 41 25.60 -20.40 -0.67
C GLY A 41 25.36 -21.78 -0.10
N VAL A 42 26.23 -22.71 -0.48
CA VAL A 42 26.21 -24.12 -0.05
C VAL A 42 27.34 -24.35 0.94
N GLY A 43 27.14 -25.29 1.86
CA GLY A 43 28.10 -25.58 2.92
C GLY A 43 27.92 -24.63 4.12
N ASN A 44 28.94 -24.50 4.96
CA ASN A 44 28.81 -23.80 6.24
C ASN A 44 28.96 -22.28 6.10
N CYS A 45 28.04 -21.60 5.41
CA CYS A 45 28.06 -20.12 5.26
C CYS A 45 27.53 -19.37 6.48
N PRO A 46 28.20 -18.30 6.96
CA PRO A 46 29.38 -17.61 6.39
C PRO A 46 30.76 -18.14 6.88
N GLY A 47 30.81 -19.32 7.48
CA GLY A 47 32.02 -19.94 8.03
C GLY A 47 32.89 -20.72 7.01
N PRO A 48 33.88 -21.49 7.52
CA PRO A 48 34.78 -22.28 6.69
C PRO A 48 34.04 -23.40 5.96
N GLY A 49 34.36 -23.59 4.67
CA GLY A 49 33.65 -24.53 3.79
C GLY A 49 32.37 -23.97 3.17
N CYS A 50 32.16 -22.64 3.25
CA CYS A 50 31.13 -21.95 2.51
C CYS A 50 31.52 -21.75 1.04
N THR A 51 30.66 -22.16 0.13
CA THR A 51 30.69 -21.78 -1.28
C THR A 51 29.56 -20.80 -1.53
N THR A 52 29.88 -19.50 -1.53
CA THR A 52 28.91 -18.45 -1.85
C THR A 52 28.54 -18.53 -3.33
N LEU A 53 27.24 -18.56 -3.61
CA LEU A 53 26.66 -18.63 -4.95
C LEU A 53 26.02 -17.29 -5.39
N GLY A 54 25.83 -16.35 -4.47
CA GLY A 54 25.31 -15.02 -4.75
C GLY A 54 24.37 -14.53 -3.66
N GLN A 55 23.23 -13.95 -4.05
CA GLN A 55 22.20 -13.49 -3.12
C GLN A 55 20.81 -13.88 -3.61
N VAL A 56 19.94 -14.31 -2.68
CA VAL A 56 18.49 -14.39 -2.93
C VAL A 56 17.87 -13.06 -2.54
N CYS A 57 17.13 -12.47 -3.46
CA CYS A 57 16.50 -11.16 -3.29
C CYS A 57 14.98 -11.30 -3.28
N ILE A 58 14.35 -10.65 -2.31
CA ILE A 58 12.91 -10.45 -2.22
C ILE A 58 12.59 -9.05 -2.72
N ASN A 59 11.64 -8.92 -3.62
CA ASN A 59 11.08 -7.66 -4.05
C ASN A 59 9.56 -7.71 -3.96
N ILE A 60 8.94 -6.77 -3.26
CA ILE A 60 7.50 -6.65 -3.13
C ILE A 60 7.08 -5.38 -3.87
N SER A 61 6.26 -5.53 -4.90
CA SER A 61 5.73 -4.42 -5.68
C SER A 61 4.56 -4.85 -6.55
N GLY A 62 3.66 -3.92 -6.88
CA GLY A 62 2.56 -4.15 -7.82
C GLY A 62 1.70 -5.37 -7.47
N GLY A 63 1.36 -5.54 -6.19
CA GLY A 63 0.57 -6.67 -5.69
C GLY A 63 1.26 -8.04 -5.73
N ASN A 64 2.57 -8.11 -5.95
CA ASN A 64 3.33 -9.36 -6.06
C ASN A 64 4.51 -9.40 -5.08
N VAL A 65 4.87 -10.62 -4.66
CA VAL A 65 6.14 -10.95 -3.99
C VAL A 65 7.01 -11.72 -4.98
N VAL A 66 8.14 -11.13 -5.36
CA VAL A 66 9.10 -11.72 -6.28
C VAL A 66 10.33 -12.18 -5.51
N VAL A 67 10.65 -13.46 -5.60
CA VAL A 67 11.85 -14.09 -5.02
C VAL A 67 12.80 -14.44 -6.16
N THR A 68 13.92 -13.75 -6.26
CA THR A 68 14.92 -13.96 -7.33
C THR A 68 16.17 -14.61 -6.75
N TYR A 69 16.56 -15.74 -7.31
CA TYR A 69 17.79 -16.45 -6.97
C TYR A 69 18.95 -15.97 -7.89
N PRO A 70 20.22 -16.08 -7.45
CA PRO A 70 21.33 -15.65 -8.27
C PRO A 70 21.54 -16.58 -9.45
N THR A 71 22.10 -16.06 -10.55
CA THR A 71 22.54 -16.91 -11.67
C THR A 71 23.71 -17.78 -11.23
N LEU A 72 23.55 -19.10 -11.33
CA LEU A 72 24.59 -20.06 -11.03
C LEU A 72 25.63 -20.09 -12.15
N THR A 73 26.89 -20.25 -11.77
CA THR A 73 28.02 -20.35 -12.70
C THR A 73 28.78 -21.65 -12.44
N GLY A 74 29.75 -21.98 -13.30
CA GLY A 74 30.61 -23.16 -13.11
C GLY A 74 29.94 -24.51 -13.41
N GLY A 75 28.83 -24.50 -14.14
CA GLY A 75 28.05 -25.71 -14.46
C GLY A 75 27.19 -26.23 -13.31
N ASN A 76 26.94 -25.39 -12.30
CA ASN A 76 25.99 -25.67 -11.24
C ASN A 76 24.57 -25.35 -11.71
N THR A 77 23.58 -26.13 -11.26
CA THR A 77 22.18 -25.95 -11.64
C THR A 77 21.26 -26.06 -10.43
N TYR A 78 20.14 -25.34 -10.46
CA TYR A 78 19.03 -25.53 -9.55
C TYR A 78 18.31 -26.83 -9.90
N THR A 79 18.09 -27.68 -8.90
CA THR A 79 17.27 -28.89 -9.02
C THR A 79 15.90 -28.73 -8.36
N GLY A 80 15.74 -27.70 -7.53
CA GLY A 80 14.51 -27.37 -6.84
C GLY A 80 14.60 -25.98 -6.22
N ILE A 81 13.47 -25.29 -6.15
CA ILE A 81 13.30 -24.08 -5.36
C ILE A 81 11.99 -24.17 -4.58
N HIS A 82 12.01 -23.69 -3.36
CA HIS A 82 10.84 -23.72 -2.48
C HIS A 82 10.70 -22.41 -1.72
N VAL A 83 9.50 -21.86 -1.69
CA VAL A 83 9.19 -20.56 -1.11
C VAL A 83 7.92 -20.66 -0.27
N TYR A 84 7.99 -20.06 0.92
CA TYR A 84 6.84 -19.80 1.77
C TYR A 84 6.57 -18.30 1.79
N VAL A 85 5.29 -17.92 1.66
CA VAL A 85 4.83 -16.55 1.89
C VAL A 85 3.54 -16.63 2.69
N GLY A 86 3.47 -15.90 3.80
CA GLY A 86 2.27 -15.88 4.64
C GLY A 86 2.29 -14.83 5.74
N LEU A 87 1.13 -14.58 6.34
CA LEU A 87 0.95 -13.63 7.45
C LEU A 87 1.33 -14.21 8.83
N THR A 88 1.62 -15.51 8.86
CA THR A 88 2.14 -16.20 10.04
C THR A 88 3.53 -16.73 9.73
N ALA A 89 4.41 -16.74 10.72
CA ALA A 89 5.73 -17.34 10.57
C ALA A 89 5.57 -18.85 10.21
N PRO A 90 6.34 -19.37 9.25
CA PRO A 90 6.22 -20.76 8.84
C PRO A 90 6.51 -21.70 10.02
N THR A 91 5.59 -22.62 10.28
CA THR A 91 5.75 -23.65 11.32
C THR A 91 6.51 -24.88 10.82
N ASN A 92 6.37 -25.19 9.53
CA ASN A 92 7.09 -26.25 8.87
C ASN A 92 8.53 -25.81 8.56
N ARG A 93 9.49 -26.67 8.88
CA ARG A 93 10.92 -26.41 8.70
C ARG A 93 11.52 -27.18 7.53
N ALA A 94 10.76 -28.08 6.92
CA ALA A 94 11.18 -28.83 5.75
C ALA A 94 10.83 -28.01 4.50
N PRO A 95 11.81 -27.40 3.81
CA PRO A 95 11.49 -26.48 2.72
C PRO A 95 10.83 -27.17 1.54
N GLY A 96 11.10 -28.46 1.32
CA GLY A 96 10.38 -29.28 0.32
C GLY A 96 8.87 -29.38 0.55
N LEU A 97 8.35 -28.89 1.67
CA LEU A 97 6.93 -28.82 2.00
C LEU A 97 6.39 -27.39 1.97
N PHE A 98 7.16 -26.41 1.48
CA PHE A 98 6.66 -25.06 1.28
C PHE A 98 5.64 -25.02 0.13
N PRO A 99 4.60 -24.17 0.25
CA PRO A 99 3.46 -24.19 -0.67
C PRO A 99 3.84 -23.79 -2.10
N TYR A 100 4.86 -22.95 -2.28
CA TYR A 100 5.30 -22.50 -3.60
C TYR A 100 6.61 -23.17 -3.96
N ASN A 101 6.68 -23.89 -5.07
CA ASN A 101 7.89 -24.54 -5.57
C ASN A 101 7.78 -24.84 -7.07
N ASN A 102 8.92 -25.11 -7.72
CA ASN A 102 8.97 -25.33 -9.17
C ASN A 102 8.31 -26.62 -9.65
N VAL A 103 7.91 -27.52 -8.75
CA VAL A 103 7.29 -28.81 -9.10
C VAL A 103 5.77 -28.76 -8.98
N ASN A 104 5.27 -28.25 -7.85
CA ASN A 104 3.86 -28.23 -7.49
C ASN A 104 3.15 -26.94 -7.92
N THR A 105 3.90 -25.83 -8.05
CA THR A 105 3.36 -24.54 -8.49
C THR A 105 4.25 -23.93 -9.61
N PRO A 106 4.40 -24.62 -10.75
CA PRO A 106 5.28 -24.18 -11.82
C PRO A 106 4.87 -22.82 -12.44
N GLN A 107 3.62 -22.40 -12.26
CA GLN A 107 3.15 -21.07 -12.66
C GLN A 107 3.66 -19.94 -11.73
N ASP A 108 3.94 -20.26 -10.47
CA ASP A 108 4.38 -19.28 -9.46
C ASP A 108 5.90 -19.33 -9.26
N CYS A 109 6.54 -20.47 -9.55
CA CYS A 109 7.97 -20.70 -9.35
C CYS A 109 8.56 -21.41 -10.57
N SER A 110 9.63 -20.87 -11.13
CA SER A 110 10.30 -21.43 -12.31
C SER A 110 11.81 -21.50 -12.12
N ILE A 111 12.39 -22.52 -12.73
CA ILE A 111 13.81 -22.66 -13.00
C ILE A 111 13.94 -22.55 -14.52
N ASP A 112 14.93 -21.81 -15.02
CA ASP A 112 15.13 -21.69 -16.47
C ASP A 112 15.53 -23.03 -17.10
N ILE A 113 15.52 -23.07 -18.43
CA ILE A 113 15.83 -24.29 -19.19
C ILE A 113 17.25 -24.80 -18.96
N GLU A 114 18.19 -23.91 -18.65
CA GLU A 114 19.59 -24.26 -18.37
C GLU A 114 19.80 -24.68 -16.91
N GLY A 115 18.79 -24.51 -16.05
CA GLY A 115 18.90 -24.71 -14.62
C GLY A 115 19.73 -23.65 -13.89
N THR A 116 20.16 -22.58 -14.54
CA THR A 116 21.11 -21.61 -13.96
C THR A 116 20.43 -20.46 -13.25
N THR A 117 19.18 -20.14 -13.60
CA THR A 117 18.40 -19.10 -12.94
C THR A 117 17.09 -19.65 -12.40
N ALA A 118 16.60 -19.01 -11.34
CA ALA A 118 15.38 -19.42 -10.67
C ALA A 118 14.65 -18.21 -10.07
N GLN A 119 13.33 -18.24 -10.13
CA GLN A 119 12.49 -17.16 -9.60
C GLN A 119 11.14 -17.70 -9.13
N CYS A 120 10.56 -17.06 -8.12
CA CYS A 120 9.14 -17.19 -7.83
C CYS A 120 8.44 -15.82 -7.88
N THR A 121 7.26 -15.74 -8.48
CA THR A 121 6.36 -14.58 -8.46
C THR A 121 5.04 -15.01 -7.83
N ILE A 122 4.76 -14.52 -6.63
CA ILE A 122 3.62 -14.94 -5.81
C ILE A 122 2.67 -13.75 -5.63
N PRO A 123 1.44 -13.82 -6.17
CA PRO A 123 0.43 -12.79 -5.98
C PRO A 123 0.06 -12.61 -4.50
N GLN A 124 -0.09 -11.35 -4.05
CA GLN A 124 -0.53 -11.03 -2.69
C GLN A 124 -1.94 -11.56 -2.39
N SER A 125 -2.76 -11.74 -3.41
CA SER A 125 -4.09 -12.37 -3.30
C SER A 125 -4.04 -13.78 -2.72
N ASN A 126 -2.90 -14.48 -2.80
CA ASN A 126 -2.79 -15.89 -2.40
C ASN A 126 -2.67 -16.09 -0.89
N PHE A 127 -2.32 -15.07 -0.11
CA PHE A 127 -2.06 -15.20 1.34
C PHE A 127 -2.84 -14.22 2.22
N ALA A 128 -4.00 -13.77 1.72
CA ALA A 128 -4.98 -12.88 2.36
C ALA A 128 -4.69 -11.37 2.29
N SER A 129 -5.75 -10.58 2.55
CA SER A 129 -5.70 -9.12 2.54
C SER A 129 -4.71 -8.60 3.58
N LEU A 130 -3.65 -7.96 3.11
CA LEU A 130 -2.65 -7.32 3.94
C LEU A 130 -3.25 -6.11 4.63
N GLY A 131 -3.57 -6.26 5.91
CA GLY A 131 -4.11 -5.18 6.72
C GLY A 131 -3.05 -4.13 7.10
N CYS A 132 -3.48 -3.09 7.81
CA CYS A 132 -2.55 -2.16 8.45
C CYS A 132 -1.71 -2.88 9.51
N ASN A 133 -0.41 -2.59 9.55
CA ASN A 133 0.52 -3.09 10.57
C ASN A 133 0.60 -4.62 10.66
N THR A 134 0.29 -5.33 9.56
CA THR A 134 0.47 -6.77 9.44
C THR A 134 1.89 -7.09 9.01
N GLN A 135 2.43 -8.17 9.56
CA GLN A 135 3.76 -8.66 9.20
C GLN A 135 3.62 -9.76 8.15
N LEU A 136 4.33 -9.61 7.04
CA LEU A 136 4.50 -10.63 6.02
C LEU A 136 5.77 -11.41 6.29
N PHE A 137 5.67 -12.73 6.37
CA PHE A 137 6.79 -13.64 6.53
C PHE A 137 7.08 -14.34 5.22
N ILE A 138 8.34 -14.34 4.83
CA ILE A 138 8.80 -14.98 3.60
C ILE A 138 9.94 -15.92 3.97
N ALA A 139 9.92 -17.14 3.42
CA ALA A 139 11.04 -18.04 3.48
C ALA A 139 11.39 -18.58 2.09
N ALA A 140 12.67 -18.77 1.79
CA ALA A 140 13.13 -19.23 0.48
C ALA A 140 14.24 -20.29 0.63
N GLN A 141 14.19 -21.31 -0.22
CA GLN A 141 15.12 -22.43 -0.30
C GLN A 141 15.48 -22.72 -1.77
N GLY A 142 16.77 -22.93 -2.09
CA GLY A 142 17.19 -23.51 -3.37
C GLY A 142 18.04 -24.77 -3.20
N ASP A 143 17.73 -25.81 -3.97
CA ASP A 143 18.50 -27.04 -4.13
C ASP A 143 19.45 -26.90 -5.33
N VAL A 144 20.74 -27.18 -5.14
CA VAL A 144 21.77 -26.97 -6.17
C VAL A 144 22.51 -28.26 -6.47
N SER A 145 22.55 -28.66 -7.74
CA SER A 145 23.43 -29.71 -8.22
C SER A 145 24.78 -29.12 -8.62
N PHE A 146 25.87 -29.65 -8.05
CA PHE A 146 27.22 -29.26 -8.40
C PHE A 146 27.79 -30.19 -9.46
N ARG A 147 28.51 -29.63 -10.43
CA ARG A 147 29.18 -30.43 -11.46
C ARG A 147 30.20 -31.37 -10.80
N GLY A 148 29.95 -32.68 -10.85
CA GLY A 148 30.85 -33.71 -10.33
C GLY A 148 30.69 -34.06 -8.84
N SER A 149 29.67 -33.55 -8.15
CA SER A 149 29.31 -33.94 -6.77
C SER A 149 27.82 -34.25 -6.67
N ASN A 150 27.45 -35.10 -5.71
CA ASN A 150 26.05 -35.30 -5.34
C ASN A 150 25.42 -33.95 -4.92
N THR A 151 24.13 -33.81 -5.19
CA THR A 151 23.27 -32.64 -4.93
C THR A 151 23.56 -32.00 -3.57
N GLY A 152 23.86 -30.70 -3.57
CA GLY A 152 24.01 -29.89 -2.37
C GLY A 152 22.78 -29.02 -2.20
N THR A 153 22.03 -29.21 -1.12
CA THR A 153 20.95 -28.29 -0.81
C THR A 153 21.57 -26.97 -0.36
N GLY A 154 21.28 -25.88 -1.04
CA GLY A 154 22.05 -24.67 -0.88
C GLY A 154 21.67 -23.83 0.31
N TRP A 155 22.07 -24.21 1.54
CA TRP A 155 22.12 -23.27 2.67
C TRP A 155 23.18 -23.61 3.73
N GLY A 156 23.87 -22.55 4.18
CA GLY A 156 24.71 -22.53 5.38
C GLY A 156 24.10 -21.84 6.59
N LEU A 157 24.75 -21.98 7.76
CA LEU A 157 24.34 -21.42 9.05
C LEU A 157 24.28 -19.88 9.06
N GLY A 158 23.11 -19.35 8.72
CA GLY A 158 22.52 -18.16 9.36
C GLY A 158 21.28 -18.61 10.12
N GLY A 159 20.85 -17.88 11.16
CA GLY A 159 19.83 -18.33 12.10
C GLY A 159 18.62 -18.95 11.41
N CYS A 160 18.51 -20.28 11.45
CA CYS A 160 17.29 -20.95 11.03
C CYS A 160 16.19 -20.55 12.00
N PHE A 161 15.01 -20.22 11.49
CA PHE A 161 13.89 -19.85 12.36
C PHE A 161 13.63 -20.96 13.39
N GLY A 162 13.69 -20.60 14.69
CA GLY A 162 13.46 -21.52 15.79
C GLY A 162 14.59 -22.50 16.13
N CYS A 163 15.85 -22.19 15.76
CA CYS A 163 17.01 -22.85 16.33
C CYS A 163 17.40 -22.23 17.68
N SER A 164 16.90 -22.81 18.77
CA SER A 164 17.44 -22.59 20.12
C SER A 164 18.06 -23.89 20.63
N GLY A 165 19.31 -23.81 21.12
CA GLY A 165 20.01 -24.93 21.74
C GLY A 165 20.54 -25.99 20.77
N ASN A 166 21.83 -25.89 20.42
CA ASN A 166 22.69 -26.99 19.94
C ASN A 166 22.16 -27.90 18.80
N GLY A 167 21.64 -27.34 17.71
CA GLY A 167 21.59 -28.10 16.46
C GLY A 167 20.59 -27.60 15.43
N CYS A 168 21.07 -26.83 14.46
CA CYS A 168 20.42 -26.75 13.16
C CYS A 168 21.08 -27.79 12.25
N ASN A 169 20.47 -28.97 12.15
CA ASN A 169 21.00 -30.03 11.28
C ASN A 169 20.62 -29.76 9.82
N GLY A 170 21.32 -28.83 9.16
CA GLY A 170 21.39 -28.71 7.70
C GLY A 170 20.11 -28.26 6.97
N ASN A 171 20.32 -27.53 5.87
CA ASN A 171 19.32 -27.12 4.88
C ASN A 171 18.18 -26.21 5.39
N CYS A 172 18.54 -25.05 5.93
CA CYS A 172 17.57 -24.07 6.40
C CYS A 172 17.26 -23.02 5.33
N ALA A 173 15.99 -22.83 5.02
CA ALA A 173 15.53 -21.67 4.26
C ALA A 173 16.04 -20.34 4.87
N LYS A 174 16.18 -19.30 4.05
CA LYS A 174 16.34 -17.93 4.56
C LYS A 174 14.99 -17.32 4.82
N TYR A 175 14.96 -16.37 5.75
CA TYR A 175 13.73 -15.75 6.23
C TYR A 175 13.81 -14.24 6.10
N TRP A 176 12.69 -13.65 5.73
CA TRP A 176 12.47 -12.21 5.73
C TRP A 176 11.17 -11.90 6.43
N SER A 177 11.10 -10.71 6.99
CA SER A 177 9.85 -10.14 7.48
C SER A 177 9.69 -8.71 6.98
N PHE A 178 8.52 -8.39 6.44
CA PHE A 178 8.16 -7.05 6.01
C PHE A 178 6.93 -6.62 6.78
N SER A 179 6.92 -5.39 7.30
CA SER A 179 5.75 -4.84 7.97
C SER A 179 5.00 -3.91 7.03
N THR A 180 3.69 -4.11 6.89
CA THR A 180 2.83 -3.12 6.25
C THR A 180 2.73 -1.91 7.18
N SER A 181 2.60 -0.70 6.60
CA SER A 181 2.16 0.47 7.35
C SER A 181 1.05 1.15 6.58
N CYS A 182 -0.02 1.54 7.27
CA CYS A 182 -1.05 2.34 6.65
C CYS A 182 -0.62 3.80 6.68
N GLN A 183 -0.64 4.42 5.50
CA GLN A 183 -0.46 5.84 5.36
C GLN A 183 -1.78 6.41 4.87
N CYS A 184 -2.21 7.52 5.46
CA CYS A 184 -3.33 8.27 4.90
C CYS A 184 -3.00 8.60 3.44
N PRO A 185 -3.94 8.46 2.49
CA PRO A 185 -3.72 8.91 1.13
C PRO A 185 -3.25 10.36 1.17
N THR A 186 -2.04 10.63 0.66
CA THR A 186 -1.58 12.01 0.56
C THR A 186 -2.45 12.68 -0.51
N VAL A 187 -3.41 13.50 -0.07
CA VAL A 187 -4.22 14.29 -0.99
C VAL A 187 -3.31 15.38 -1.56
N THR A 188 -2.69 15.11 -2.71
CA THR A 188 -1.80 16.06 -3.40
C THR A 188 -2.56 16.99 -4.35
N SER A 189 -3.83 16.69 -4.62
CA SER A 189 -4.71 17.53 -5.43
C SER A 189 -5.99 17.80 -4.65
N TYR A 190 -6.17 19.06 -4.28
CA TYR A 190 -7.47 19.56 -3.83
C TYR A 190 -8.16 20.12 -5.06
N ASN A 191 -9.40 19.70 -5.31
CA ASN A 191 -10.24 20.44 -6.25
C ASN A 191 -10.28 21.91 -5.79
N PRO A 192 -10.08 22.87 -6.69
CA PRO A 192 -10.12 24.28 -6.32
C PRO A 192 -11.46 24.58 -5.66
N ILE A 193 -11.41 25.17 -4.46
CA ILE A 193 -12.63 25.57 -3.74
C ILE A 193 -13.20 26.77 -4.51
N THR A 194 -14.38 26.59 -5.10
CA THR A 194 -15.09 27.72 -5.72
C THR A 194 -15.87 28.45 -4.64
N CYS A 195 -15.40 29.62 -4.22
CA CYS A 195 -16.14 30.46 -3.28
C CYS A 195 -17.20 31.27 -4.05
N ILE A 196 -18.48 31.08 -3.72
CA ILE A 196 -19.55 31.93 -4.26
C ILE A 196 -19.78 33.09 -3.29
N VAL A 197 -19.38 34.29 -3.68
CA VAL A 197 -19.69 35.50 -2.91
C VAL A 197 -21.06 36.02 -3.36
N VAL A 198 -22.08 35.89 -2.51
CA VAL A 198 -23.40 36.46 -2.77
C VAL A 198 -23.42 37.90 -2.24
N ILE A 199 -23.24 38.86 -3.14
CA ILE A 199 -23.42 40.27 -2.82
C ILE A 199 -24.92 40.54 -2.79
N THR A 200 -25.50 40.64 -1.59
CA THR A 200 -26.86 41.16 -1.44
C THR A 200 -26.77 42.68 -1.40
N PRO A 201 -27.32 43.42 -2.37
CA PRO A 201 -27.32 44.88 -2.32
C PRO A 201 -28.07 45.34 -1.05
N ALA A 202 -27.56 46.40 -0.42
CA ALA A 202 -28.24 47.01 0.71
C ALA A 202 -29.68 47.40 0.30
N PRO A 203 -30.69 47.20 1.18
CA PRO A 203 -32.04 47.62 0.89
C PRO A 203 -32.04 49.12 0.60
N VAL A 204 -32.38 49.48 -0.63
CA VAL A 204 -32.53 50.88 -1.02
C VAL A 204 -33.77 51.40 -0.29
N THR A 205 -33.58 52.25 0.71
CA THR A 205 -34.68 53.00 1.32
C THR A 205 -35.18 53.97 0.26
N ALA A 206 -36.18 53.54 -0.52
CA ALA A 206 -36.72 54.32 -1.62
C ALA A 206 -37.50 55.52 -1.08
N THR A 207 -36.99 56.72 -1.33
CA THR A 207 -37.83 57.92 -1.43
C THR A 207 -38.45 57.93 -2.83
N ASN A 208 -39.69 57.45 -2.93
CA ASN A 208 -40.66 57.65 -4.00
C ASN A 208 -40.12 57.84 -5.44
N THR A 209 -39.46 56.83 -6.01
CA THR A 209 -39.53 56.52 -7.45
C THR A 209 -39.14 55.07 -7.69
N CYS A 210 -40.06 54.29 -8.26
CA CYS A 210 -39.84 52.88 -8.57
C CYS A 210 -38.96 52.73 -9.81
N ASN A 211 -37.68 52.40 -9.63
CA ASN A 211 -36.91 51.67 -10.62
C ASN A 211 -36.42 50.39 -9.94
N ASN A 212 -36.88 49.25 -10.46
CA ASN A 212 -36.51 47.92 -9.99
C ASN A 212 -35.10 47.58 -10.54
N PRO A 213 -34.03 47.56 -9.74
CA PRO A 213 -32.75 47.08 -10.22
C PRO A 213 -32.76 45.55 -10.17
N ASN A 214 -32.64 44.92 -11.33
CA ASN A 214 -32.44 43.48 -11.44
C ASN A 214 -31.12 43.11 -10.70
N PRO A 215 -31.08 42.11 -9.80
CA PRO A 215 -29.86 41.77 -9.07
C PRO A 215 -28.77 41.28 -10.05
N THR A 216 -27.68 42.02 -10.13
CA THR A 216 -26.49 41.59 -10.90
C THR A 216 -25.71 40.59 -10.06
N THR A 217 -25.66 39.34 -10.52
CA THR A 217 -24.84 38.30 -9.86
C THR A 217 -23.43 38.36 -10.44
N SER A 218 -22.42 38.67 -9.62
CA SER A 218 -21.01 38.58 -10.04
C SER A 218 -20.38 37.32 -9.46
N THR A 219 -19.78 36.50 -10.32
CA THR A 219 -19.06 35.28 -9.91
C THR A 219 -17.57 35.55 -10.03
N THR A 220 -16.81 35.41 -8.95
CA THR A 220 -15.35 35.49 -8.95
C THR A 220 -14.76 34.14 -8.55
N THR A 221 -13.97 33.57 -9.45
CA THR A 221 -13.21 32.34 -9.19
C THR A 221 -11.89 32.71 -8.53
N ALA A 222 -11.63 32.24 -7.32
CA ALA A 222 -10.35 32.43 -6.62
C ALA A 222 -9.56 31.11 -6.62
N ASP A 223 -8.25 31.19 -6.83
CA ASP A 223 -7.36 30.03 -6.81
C ASP A 223 -6.89 29.69 -5.39
N SER A 224 -6.70 28.40 -5.15
CA SER A 224 -6.62 27.70 -3.87
C SER A 224 -5.40 28.01 -2.99
N THR A 225 -4.49 28.87 -3.44
CA THR A 225 -3.34 29.34 -2.63
C THR A 225 -3.60 30.66 -1.92
N SER A 226 -4.76 31.31 -2.14
CA SER A 226 -5.12 32.56 -1.49
C SER A 226 -6.13 32.32 -0.37
N THR A 227 -5.78 32.75 0.85
CA THR A 227 -6.78 33.03 1.89
C THR A 227 -7.78 34.02 1.31
N CYS A 228 -9.08 33.72 1.38
CA CYS A 228 -10.12 34.65 0.96
C CYS A 228 -9.87 36.03 1.58
N PRO A 229 -9.85 37.12 0.81
CA PRO A 229 -9.70 38.45 1.38
C PRO A 229 -10.83 38.69 2.39
N ALA A 230 -10.49 39.26 3.55
CA ALA A 230 -11.48 39.60 4.57
C ALA A 230 -12.50 40.58 3.97
N CYS A 231 -13.75 40.19 3.87
CA CYS A 231 -14.82 41.07 3.42
C CYS A 231 -15.08 42.11 4.52
N ALA A 232 -14.89 43.40 4.20
CA ALA A 232 -15.42 44.47 5.02
C ALA A 232 -16.95 44.46 4.94
N ALA A 233 -17.62 44.61 6.09
CA ALA A 233 -19.07 44.70 6.21
C ALA A 233 -19.67 45.71 5.19
N PRO A 234 -20.87 45.45 4.62
CA PRO A 234 -22.00 44.70 5.19
C PRO A 234 -22.27 43.31 4.56
N TYR A 235 -21.30 42.70 3.89
CA TYR A 235 -21.53 41.47 3.12
C TYR A 235 -21.43 40.19 3.98
N PHE A 236 -22.39 39.27 3.84
CA PHE A 236 -22.32 37.91 4.36
C PHE A 236 -21.71 36.99 3.30
N CYS A 237 -20.60 36.33 3.61
CA CYS A 237 -20.08 35.23 2.78
C CYS A 237 -20.49 33.89 3.40
N GLY A 238 -21.16 33.06 2.60
CA GLY A 238 -21.31 31.64 2.89
C GLY A 238 -20.31 30.86 2.03
N CYS A 239 -19.35 30.17 2.64
CA CYS A 239 -18.57 29.16 1.93
C CYS A 239 -19.45 27.90 1.84
N SER A 240 -19.98 27.60 0.66
CA SER A 240 -20.58 26.28 0.38
C SER A 240 -19.51 25.37 -0.23
N SER A 241 -19.20 24.27 0.46
CA SER A 241 -18.36 23.19 -0.05
C SER A 241 -19.15 22.21 -0.91
#